data_AF-A0A5C6YSB8-F1
#
_entry.id   AF-A0A5C6YSB8-F1
#
_cell.length_a   1.000
_cell.length_b   1.000
_cell.length_c   1.000
_cell.angle_alpha   90.00
_cell.angle_beta   90.00
_cell.angle_gamma   90.00
#
_symmetry.space_group_name_H-M   'P 1'
#
loop_
_entity.id
_entity.type
_entity.pdbx_description
1 polymer ?
#
loop_
_entity_poly.entity_id
_entity_poly.type
_entity_poly.pdbx_seq_one_letter_code
_entity_poly.pdbx_strand_id
1 'polypeptide(L)'
;MKKGLLFLVLFLVSFVGFGQCPTNGPLVLQSQAEIDEFATTYSGCTEFDTILINGSLNDIFNLEGLSQIEIINGNFNINETNIENFNGLENLESIGYRFTIAENDFLQNAQGLSSLETVGSGLFFHGNSSLQNLSGFDSLTSIGDSIPGGWGLQISYNFSLISLSGLENLSHISGSMELTNNYALEDLSGLSGLVNIYGGFRISYSRNLQNLNGLEALESIEGTLIIKGNDNLQSIDKLENLDPQSIAEDGYLIEDNPNLSVCDIDFICQNLNYPGVQINDNAQGCNSVPEVEAQCQLSITGEDLSQSLSIFPNLVSSTLQINTSNSIIFEKAIVYSTLGRLILETSEKQINLETLSAGIYFVEVVTDKGSVIKKIVKE
;
A
#
# COMPACT_ATOMS: atom_id res chain seq x y z
N MET A 1 51.59 37.95 -69.77
CA MET A 1 51.20 36.63 -69.22
C MET A 1 51.29 36.65 -67.70
N LYS A 2 50.17 36.83 -67.00
CA LYS A 2 50.03 36.49 -65.57
C LYS A 2 48.63 35.92 -65.39
N LYS A 3 48.52 34.60 -65.24
CA LYS A 3 47.27 33.90 -64.90
C LYS A 3 47.20 33.85 -63.37
N GLY A 4 46.29 34.59 -62.76
CA GLY A 4 45.95 34.45 -61.35
C GLY A 4 44.98 33.30 -61.19
N LEU A 5 45.38 32.25 -60.48
CA LEU A 5 44.55 31.11 -60.11
C LEU A 5 43.74 31.52 -58.86
N LEU A 6 42.41 31.67 -59.01
CA LEU A 6 41.51 31.96 -57.91
C LEU A 6 41.16 30.64 -57.20
N PHE A 7 41.67 30.42 -56.00
CA PHE A 7 41.28 29.30 -55.14
C PHE A 7 39.95 29.65 -54.46
N LEU A 8 38.87 29.00 -54.86
CA LEU A 8 37.57 29.08 -54.19
C LEU A 8 37.57 28.07 -53.03
N VAL A 9 37.77 28.55 -51.81
CA VAL A 9 37.60 27.72 -50.59
C VAL A 9 36.09 27.64 -50.31
N LEU A 10 35.49 26.48 -50.59
CA LEU A 10 34.12 26.18 -50.18
C LEU A 10 34.13 25.90 -48.67
N PHE A 11 33.66 26.86 -47.87
CA PHE A 11 33.30 26.60 -46.48
C PHE A 11 32.00 25.79 -46.49
N LEU A 12 32.09 24.47 -46.30
CA LEU A 12 30.98 23.65 -45.86
C LEU A 12 30.64 24.07 -44.44
N VAL A 13 29.76 25.07 -44.31
CA VAL A 13 29.10 25.36 -43.04
C VAL A 13 28.17 24.18 -42.80
N SER A 14 28.58 23.24 -41.95
CA SER A 14 27.66 22.31 -41.34
C SER A 14 26.66 23.15 -40.54
N PHE A 15 25.49 23.41 -41.13
CA PHE A 15 24.35 23.85 -40.34
C PHE A 15 24.12 22.73 -39.32
N VAL A 16 24.54 22.96 -38.09
CA VAL A 16 23.96 22.26 -36.95
C VAL A 16 22.53 22.77 -36.92
N GLY A 17 21.64 22.09 -37.64
CA GLY A 17 20.22 22.30 -37.50
C GLY A 17 19.91 21.90 -36.06
N PHE A 18 19.68 22.88 -35.19
CA PHE A 18 19.04 22.60 -33.91
C PHE A 18 17.71 21.93 -34.27
N GLY A 19 17.52 20.68 -33.86
CA GLY A 19 16.22 20.04 -33.96
C GLY A 19 15.21 20.99 -33.31
N GLN A 20 14.14 21.33 -34.03
CA GLN A 20 13.07 22.10 -33.41
C GLN A 20 12.33 21.13 -32.49
N CYS A 21 12.53 21.28 -31.18
CA CYS A 21 11.78 20.50 -30.21
C CYS A 21 10.27 20.69 -30.47
N PRO A 22 9.47 19.63 -30.40
CA PRO A 22 8.07 19.70 -30.79
C PRO A 22 7.33 20.63 -29.81
N THR A 23 6.81 21.74 -30.31
CA THR A 23 6.12 22.75 -29.48
C THR A 23 4.60 22.69 -29.58
N ASN A 24 4.04 21.84 -30.44
CA ASN A 24 2.62 21.85 -30.77
C ASN A 24 1.98 20.47 -30.57
N GLY A 25 1.31 20.31 -29.43
CA GLY A 25 0.50 19.13 -29.14
C GLY A 25 1.29 17.88 -28.81
N PRO A 26 0.59 16.75 -28.61
CA PRO A 26 1.22 15.49 -28.25
C PRO A 26 2.11 14.98 -29.39
N LEU A 27 3.32 14.55 -29.05
CA LEU A 27 4.18 13.80 -29.96
C LEU A 27 3.66 12.37 -30.08
N VAL A 28 3.32 11.94 -31.30
CA VAL A 28 2.77 10.61 -31.54
C VAL A 28 3.79 9.79 -32.32
N LEU A 29 4.12 8.60 -31.81
CA LEU A 29 5.05 7.63 -32.39
C LEU A 29 4.27 6.32 -32.61
N GLN A 30 4.12 5.91 -33.86
CA GLN A 30 3.26 4.80 -34.29
C GLN A 30 4.01 3.70 -35.07
N SER A 31 5.35 3.77 -35.11
CA SER A 31 6.19 2.78 -35.77
C SER A 31 7.61 2.76 -35.21
N GLN A 32 8.29 1.62 -35.34
CA GLN A 32 9.70 1.50 -34.95
C GLN A 32 10.61 2.50 -35.72
N ALA A 33 10.30 2.79 -36.99
CA ALA A 33 11.10 3.75 -37.76
C ALA A 33 11.08 5.16 -37.14
N GLU A 34 9.94 5.60 -36.60
CA GLU A 34 9.84 6.91 -35.92
C GLU A 34 10.61 6.92 -34.60
N ILE A 35 10.66 5.79 -33.87
CA ILE A 35 11.52 5.62 -32.69
C ILE A 35 12.99 5.72 -33.11
N ASP A 36 13.40 4.98 -34.13
CA ASP A 36 14.79 4.91 -34.60
C ASP A 36 15.29 6.27 -35.13
N GLU A 37 14.40 7.07 -35.74
CA GLU A 37 14.71 8.40 -36.26
C GLU A 37 14.59 9.51 -35.19
N PHE A 38 14.05 9.22 -34.00
CA PHE A 38 13.71 10.20 -32.96
C PHE A 38 14.90 11.10 -32.58
N ALA A 39 16.04 10.49 -32.23
CA ALA A 39 17.26 11.20 -31.84
C ALA A 39 17.77 12.16 -32.93
N THR A 40 17.57 11.81 -34.19
CA THR A 40 17.98 12.66 -35.33
C THR A 40 16.97 13.77 -35.60
N THR A 41 15.68 13.49 -35.43
CA THR A 41 14.57 14.41 -35.68
C THR A 41 14.51 15.51 -34.62
N TYR A 42 14.69 15.12 -33.36
CA TYR A 42 14.62 16.01 -32.18
C TYR A 42 15.98 16.15 -31.51
N SER A 43 17.04 16.28 -32.32
CA SER A 43 18.42 16.37 -31.84
C SER A 43 18.59 17.50 -30.82
N GLY A 44 19.00 17.13 -29.61
CA GLY A 44 19.28 18.05 -28.50
C GLY A 44 18.06 18.43 -27.66
N CYS A 45 16.90 17.80 -27.89
CA CYS A 45 15.72 17.94 -27.06
C CYS A 45 15.70 16.83 -26.01
N THR A 46 15.70 17.19 -24.74
CA THR A 46 15.59 16.26 -23.61
C THR A 46 14.27 16.37 -22.86
N GLU A 47 13.53 17.44 -23.10
CA GLU A 47 12.26 17.75 -22.45
C GLU A 47 11.12 17.80 -23.48
N PHE A 48 10.03 17.10 -23.17
CA PHE A 48 8.86 16.99 -24.04
C PHE A 48 7.57 17.24 -23.23
N ASP A 49 6.49 17.64 -23.90
CA ASP A 49 5.19 17.84 -23.24
C ASP A 49 4.47 16.49 -23.06
N THR A 50 3.66 16.06 -24.03
CA THR A 50 2.98 14.76 -24.01
C THR A 50 3.55 13.85 -25.10
N ILE A 51 3.83 12.59 -24.76
CA ILE A 51 4.28 11.56 -25.72
C ILE A 51 3.27 10.41 -25.74
N LEU A 52 2.86 10.02 -26.94
CA LEU A 52 1.97 8.90 -27.22
C LEU A 52 2.69 7.89 -28.11
N ILE A 53 3.04 6.74 -27.56
CA ILE A 53 3.57 5.60 -28.31
C ILE A 53 2.44 4.59 -28.49
N ASN A 54 2.11 4.24 -29.72
CA ASN A 54 1.04 3.29 -30.01
C ASN A 54 1.45 2.32 -31.13
N GLY A 55 1.59 1.03 -30.81
CA GLY A 55 2.01 -0.01 -31.75
C GLY A 55 0.85 -0.70 -32.50
N SER A 56 -0.41 -0.27 -32.33
CA SER A 56 -1.59 -0.95 -32.89
C SER A 56 -1.59 -1.05 -34.42
N LEU A 57 -0.96 -0.06 -35.10
CA LEU A 57 -0.90 0.01 -36.55
C LEU A 57 0.40 -0.58 -37.11
N ASN A 58 1.51 -0.42 -36.39
CA ASN A 58 2.81 -0.97 -36.76
C ASN A 58 3.56 -1.37 -35.49
N ASP A 59 4.15 -2.56 -35.53
CA ASP A 59 4.90 -3.10 -34.40
C ASP A 59 6.05 -2.16 -33.97
N ILE A 60 6.18 -1.96 -32.66
CA ILE A 60 7.30 -1.29 -31.98
C ILE A 60 7.91 -2.31 -31.03
N PHE A 61 9.21 -2.57 -31.14
CA PHE A 61 9.91 -3.65 -30.44
C PHE A 61 10.88 -3.15 -29.37
N ASN A 62 11.31 -1.89 -29.43
CA ASN A 62 12.20 -1.28 -28.44
C ASN A 62 12.03 0.25 -28.42
N LEU A 63 12.62 0.90 -27.40
CA LEU A 63 12.59 2.34 -27.21
C LEU A 63 13.99 2.99 -27.29
N GLU A 64 15.01 2.29 -27.79
CA GLU A 64 16.42 2.70 -27.75
C GLU A 64 16.69 4.09 -28.36
N GLY A 65 15.91 4.46 -29.38
CA GLY A 65 15.97 5.78 -30.01
C GLY A 65 15.53 6.95 -29.13
N LEU A 66 14.94 6.68 -27.97
CA LEU A 66 14.40 7.65 -27.02
C LEU A 66 15.36 8.02 -25.88
N SER A 67 16.59 7.50 -25.89
CA SER A 67 17.56 7.63 -24.79
C SER A 67 17.94 9.07 -24.40
N GLN A 68 17.62 10.07 -25.24
CA GLN A 68 17.83 11.47 -24.90
C GLN A 68 16.73 12.09 -24.03
N ILE A 69 15.61 11.40 -23.79
CA ILE A 69 14.48 11.96 -23.02
C ILE A 69 14.85 11.92 -21.52
N GLU A 70 14.77 13.09 -20.89
CA GLU A 70 14.99 13.29 -19.45
C GLU A 70 13.67 13.64 -18.74
N ILE A 71 12.83 14.47 -19.36
CA ILE A 71 11.61 14.99 -18.73
C ILE A 71 10.43 14.92 -19.70
N ILE A 72 9.29 14.42 -19.22
CA ILE A 72 8.00 14.52 -19.89
C ILE A 72 7.06 15.34 -19.01
N ASN A 73 6.79 16.59 -19.36
CA ASN A 73 5.97 17.50 -18.54
C ASN A 73 4.50 17.07 -18.42
N GLY A 74 3.99 16.40 -19.45
CA GLY A 74 2.59 16.01 -19.59
C GLY A 74 2.39 14.51 -19.36
N ASN A 75 1.56 13.91 -20.22
CA ASN A 75 1.29 12.47 -20.16
C ASN A 75 2.32 11.70 -20.98
N PHE A 76 2.71 10.53 -20.48
CA PHE A 76 3.41 9.53 -21.25
C PHE A 76 2.51 8.30 -21.41
N ASN A 77 2.17 7.93 -22.63
CA ASN A 77 1.35 6.74 -22.89
C ASN A 77 2.12 5.80 -23.82
N ILE A 78 2.23 4.53 -23.44
CA ILE A 78 2.84 3.46 -24.23
C ILE A 78 1.83 2.31 -24.32
N ASN A 79 1.24 2.16 -25.50
CA ASN A 79 0.12 1.25 -25.70
C ASN A 79 0.34 0.30 -26.89
N GLU A 80 -0.14 -0.94 -26.76
CA GLU A 80 -0.24 -1.90 -27.87
C GLU A 80 1.10 -2.12 -28.60
N THR A 81 2.22 -2.17 -27.87
CA THR A 81 3.57 -2.41 -28.43
C THR A 81 4.07 -3.83 -28.13
N ASN A 82 5.16 -4.22 -28.79
CA ASN A 82 5.86 -5.49 -28.59
C ASN A 82 7.18 -5.32 -27.82
N ILE A 83 7.33 -4.25 -27.02
CA ILE A 83 8.51 -4.05 -26.17
C ILE A 83 8.53 -5.08 -25.04
N GLU A 84 9.71 -5.55 -24.65
CA GLU A 84 9.88 -6.45 -23.50
C GLU A 84 10.17 -5.71 -22.19
N ASN A 85 10.66 -4.47 -22.30
CA ASN A 85 11.00 -3.57 -21.22
C ASN A 85 11.09 -2.13 -21.78
N PHE A 86 11.59 -1.20 -20.99
CA PHE A 86 11.74 0.22 -21.32
C PHE A 86 13.19 0.63 -21.63
N ASN A 87 14.05 -0.32 -22.04
CA ASN A 87 15.40 0.04 -22.48
C ASN A 87 15.34 1.10 -23.59
N GLY A 88 16.20 2.11 -23.47
CA GLY A 88 16.13 3.37 -24.20
C GLY A 88 15.47 4.52 -23.44
N LEU A 89 15.01 4.33 -22.20
CA LEU A 89 14.48 5.39 -21.33
C LEU A 89 15.32 5.61 -20.06
N GLU A 90 16.58 5.18 -20.06
CA GLU A 90 17.44 5.16 -18.87
C GLU A 90 17.70 6.54 -18.28
N ASN A 91 17.53 7.60 -19.07
CA ASN A 91 17.71 8.98 -18.63
C ASN A 91 16.39 9.66 -18.21
N LEU A 92 15.23 8.99 -18.31
CA LEU A 92 13.95 9.58 -17.95
C LEU A 92 13.87 9.76 -16.43
N GLU A 93 13.90 11.01 -15.96
CA GLU A 93 13.92 11.41 -14.55
C GLU A 93 12.51 11.68 -14.00
N SER A 94 11.63 12.27 -14.81
CA SER A 94 10.28 12.62 -14.34
C SER A 94 9.20 12.61 -15.42
N ILE A 95 7.99 12.28 -14.99
CA ILE A 95 6.76 12.42 -15.77
C ILE A 95 5.82 13.34 -14.98
N GLY A 96 5.50 14.52 -15.51
CA GLY A 96 4.76 15.56 -14.79
C GLY A 96 3.28 15.25 -14.58
N TYR A 97 2.70 14.30 -15.33
CA TYR A 97 1.29 13.92 -15.18
C TYR A 97 1.08 12.41 -15.12
N ARG A 98 0.42 11.81 -16.12
CA ARG A 98 0.09 10.38 -16.12
C ARG A 98 1.14 9.59 -16.90
N PHE A 99 1.59 8.48 -16.34
CA PHE A 99 2.26 7.43 -17.11
C PHE A 99 1.30 6.25 -17.29
N THR A 100 0.85 6.02 -18.54
CA THR A 100 -0.01 4.89 -18.90
C THR A 100 0.76 3.86 -19.70
N ILE A 101 0.73 2.62 -19.25
CA ILE A 101 1.33 1.45 -19.90
C ILE A 101 0.21 0.42 -20.07
N ALA A 102 -0.33 0.33 -21.29
CA ALA A 102 -1.51 -0.51 -21.54
C ALA A 102 -1.34 -1.46 -22.72
N GLU A 103 -1.81 -2.69 -22.57
CA GLU A 103 -1.92 -3.67 -23.66
C GLU A 103 -0.57 -3.96 -24.36
N ASN A 104 0.56 -3.90 -23.63
CA ASN A 104 1.87 -4.32 -24.13
C ASN A 104 2.11 -5.77 -23.75
N ASP A 105 1.58 -6.69 -24.55
CA ASP A 105 1.51 -8.12 -24.23
C ASP A 105 2.88 -8.79 -24.02
N PHE A 106 3.96 -8.22 -24.57
CA PHE A 106 5.32 -8.72 -24.44
C PHE A 106 6.13 -8.08 -23.31
N LEU A 107 5.59 -7.04 -22.65
CA LEU A 107 6.28 -6.34 -21.57
C LEU A 107 6.48 -7.27 -20.37
N GLN A 108 7.71 -7.44 -19.91
CA GLN A 108 8.07 -8.38 -18.84
C GLN A 108 8.38 -7.66 -17.51
N ASN A 109 8.96 -6.47 -17.57
CA ASN A 109 9.37 -5.69 -16.40
C ASN A 109 9.56 -4.20 -16.74
N ALA A 110 9.96 -3.41 -15.73
CA ALA A 110 10.19 -1.97 -15.83
C ALA A 110 11.66 -1.59 -16.16
N GLN A 111 12.51 -2.54 -16.58
CA GLN A 111 13.92 -2.28 -16.85
C GLN A 111 14.06 -1.13 -17.86
N GLY A 112 14.97 -0.21 -17.60
CA GLY A 112 15.16 1.01 -18.38
C GLY A 112 14.57 2.26 -17.72
N LEU A 113 13.84 2.14 -16.61
CA LEU A 113 13.26 3.28 -15.86
C LEU A 113 14.02 3.61 -14.56
N SER A 114 15.29 3.20 -14.44
CA SER A 114 16.06 3.26 -13.17
C SER A 114 16.27 4.68 -12.65
N SER A 115 16.19 5.69 -13.53
CA SER A 115 16.35 7.11 -13.18
C SER A 115 15.02 7.80 -12.87
N LEU A 116 13.87 7.16 -13.10
CA LEU A 116 12.57 7.80 -12.91
C LEU A 116 12.31 8.00 -11.41
N GLU A 117 12.34 9.26 -10.97
CA GLU A 117 12.19 9.63 -9.56
C GLU A 117 10.72 9.86 -9.17
N THR A 118 9.93 10.43 -10.08
CA THR A 118 8.55 10.86 -9.79
C THR A 118 7.60 10.69 -10.97
N VAL A 119 6.34 10.34 -10.65
CA VAL A 119 5.20 10.41 -11.57
C VAL A 119 4.15 11.34 -10.98
N GLY A 120 3.87 12.45 -11.65
CA GLY A 120 3.20 13.59 -11.06
C GLY A 120 1.73 13.38 -10.71
N SER A 121 0.97 12.58 -11.45
CA SER A 121 -0.47 12.38 -11.19
C SER A 121 -0.85 10.92 -10.98
N GLY A 122 -0.37 10.02 -11.84
CA GLY A 122 -0.58 8.60 -11.60
C GLY A 122 0.14 7.68 -12.58
N LEU A 123 0.44 6.49 -12.08
CA LEU A 123 1.14 5.43 -12.77
C LEU A 123 0.18 4.26 -13.00
N PHE A 124 -0.01 3.88 -14.27
CA PHE A 124 -1.05 2.94 -14.68
C PHE A 124 -0.44 1.80 -15.48
N PHE A 125 -0.56 0.58 -14.98
CA PHE A 125 -0.25 -0.65 -15.72
C PHE A 125 -1.55 -1.42 -15.95
N HIS A 126 -1.97 -1.55 -17.21
CA HIS A 126 -3.22 -2.21 -17.57
C HIS A 126 -3.03 -3.27 -18.66
N GLY A 127 -3.41 -4.51 -18.41
CA GLY A 127 -3.48 -5.52 -19.49
C GLY A 127 -2.14 -5.87 -20.13
N ASN A 128 -1.02 -5.78 -19.40
CA ASN A 128 0.29 -6.20 -19.90
C ASN A 128 0.49 -7.68 -19.51
N SER A 129 0.04 -8.59 -20.38
CA SER A 129 -0.18 -10.00 -20.02
C SER A 129 1.08 -10.76 -19.64
N SER A 130 2.27 -10.35 -20.11
CA SER A 130 3.56 -10.95 -19.75
C SER A 130 4.31 -10.25 -18.61
N LEU A 131 3.75 -9.18 -18.02
CA LEU A 131 4.44 -8.40 -16.99
C LEU A 131 4.59 -9.27 -15.73
N GLN A 132 5.82 -9.48 -15.26
CA GLN A 132 6.12 -10.37 -14.13
C GLN A 132 6.45 -9.61 -12.85
N ASN A 133 7.08 -8.45 -12.97
CA ASN A 133 7.45 -7.58 -11.86
C ASN A 133 7.64 -6.14 -12.35
N LEU A 134 8.00 -5.24 -11.44
CA LEU A 134 8.26 -3.82 -11.73
C LEU A 134 9.74 -3.47 -11.56
N SER A 135 10.64 -4.45 -11.69
CA SER A 135 12.07 -4.24 -11.50
C SER A 135 12.58 -3.25 -12.55
N GLY A 136 13.26 -2.21 -12.09
CA GLY A 136 13.68 -1.07 -12.91
C GLY A 136 13.21 0.28 -12.37
N PHE A 137 12.35 0.36 -11.35
CA PHE A 137 12.00 1.63 -10.68
C PHE A 137 12.93 1.98 -9.51
N ASP A 138 14.24 1.83 -9.71
CA ASP A 138 15.24 1.93 -8.63
C ASP A 138 15.25 3.30 -7.92
N SER A 139 14.79 4.37 -8.58
CA SER A 139 14.77 5.73 -8.03
C SER A 139 13.37 6.27 -7.72
N LEU A 140 12.30 5.53 -7.99
CA LEU A 140 10.93 6.04 -7.85
C LEU A 140 10.58 6.20 -6.37
N THR A 141 10.36 7.44 -5.93
CA THR A 141 10.12 7.76 -4.51
C THR A 141 8.69 8.19 -4.19
N SER A 142 7.97 8.71 -5.18
CA SER A 142 6.59 9.17 -5.01
C SER A 142 5.76 9.14 -6.30
N ILE A 143 4.44 9.03 -6.12
CA ILE A 143 3.44 9.07 -7.19
C ILE A 143 2.29 9.99 -6.78
N GLY A 144 1.93 10.94 -7.65
CA GLY A 144 0.73 11.76 -7.53
C GLY A 144 0.92 13.16 -6.94
N ASP A 145 2.14 13.60 -6.67
CA ASP A 145 2.40 14.84 -5.92
C ASP A 145 2.08 16.13 -6.67
N SER A 146 1.87 16.07 -7.99
CA SER A 146 1.56 17.25 -8.79
C SER A 146 0.12 17.74 -8.59
N ILE A 147 -0.79 16.87 -8.13
CA ILE A 147 -2.19 17.24 -7.86
C ILE A 147 -2.64 16.60 -6.55
N PRO A 148 -3.12 17.38 -5.55
CA PRO A 148 -3.74 16.83 -4.35
C PRO A 148 -4.93 15.93 -4.71
N GLY A 149 -4.95 14.69 -4.19
CA GLY A 149 -5.96 13.69 -4.57
C GLY A 149 -5.83 13.22 -6.02
N GLY A 150 -4.61 13.21 -6.56
CA GLY A 150 -4.28 12.63 -7.86
C GLY A 150 -4.69 11.15 -7.95
N TRP A 151 -4.43 10.53 -9.10
CA TRP A 151 -4.91 9.16 -9.32
C TRP A 151 -4.15 8.12 -8.51
N GLY A 152 -2.83 8.32 -8.33
CA GLY A 152 -1.96 7.39 -7.59
C GLY A 152 -1.47 6.22 -8.45
N LEU A 153 -1.42 5.01 -7.90
CA LEU A 153 -0.90 3.81 -8.55
C LEU A 153 -2.03 2.84 -8.88
N GLN A 154 -2.21 2.51 -10.16
CA GLN A 154 -3.19 1.51 -10.60
C GLN A 154 -2.51 0.41 -11.41
N ILE A 155 -2.59 -0.82 -10.90
CA ILE A 155 -2.06 -2.01 -11.57
C ILE A 155 -3.21 -3.00 -11.73
N SER A 156 -3.64 -3.21 -12.97
CA SER A 156 -4.81 -4.04 -13.24
C SER A 156 -4.67 -4.95 -14.46
N TYR A 157 -5.29 -6.12 -14.37
CA TYR A 157 -5.33 -7.10 -15.46
C TYR A 157 -3.93 -7.52 -15.99
N ASN A 158 -2.90 -7.47 -15.15
CA ASN A 158 -1.57 -7.99 -15.48
C ASN A 158 -1.46 -9.42 -14.92
N PHE A 159 -2.03 -10.39 -15.64
CA PHE A 159 -2.28 -11.72 -15.09
C PHE A 159 -1.03 -12.52 -14.72
N SER A 160 0.13 -12.19 -15.29
CA SER A 160 1.43 -12.81 -14.99
C SER A 160 2.25 -12.07 -13.93
N LEU A 161 1.73 -10.98 -13.36
CA LEU A 161 2.45 -10.17 -12.37
C LEU A 161 2.57 -10.97 -11.08
N ILE A 162 3.80 -11.32 -10.69
CA ILE A 162 4.10 -12.14 -9.52
C ILE A 162 4.48 -11.27 -8.32
N SER A 163 5.21 -10.17 -8.55
CA SER A 163 5.66 -9.29 -7.48
C SER A 163 5.62 -7.82 -7.87
N LEU A 164 5.69 -6.95 -6.86
CA LEU A 164 5.91 -5.51 -7.03
C LEU A 164 7.39 -5.10 -6.85
N SER A 165 8.31 -6.06 -6.92
CA SER A 165 9.76 -5.81 -6.79
C SER A 165 10.21 -4.72 -7.76
N GLY A 166 11.04 -3.80 -7.29
CA GLY A 166 11.44 -2.58 -7.99
C GLY A 166 10.84 -1.30 -7.39
N LEU A 167 9.80 -1.38 -6.56
CA LEU A 167 9.16 -0.22 -5.91
C LEU A 167 9.71 0.08 -4.50
N GLU A 168 10.84 -0.50 -4.09
CA GLU A 168 11.29 -0.53 -2.68
C GLU A 168 11.53 0.86 -2.09
N ASN A 169 11.80 1.86 -2.94
CA ASN A 169 12.03 3.25 -2.55
C ASN A 169 10.77 4.12 -2.57
N LEU A 170 9.62 3.59 -3.01
CA LEU A 170 8.36 4.31 -3.05
C LEU A 170 7.88 4.57 -1.61
N SER A 171 7.95 5.83 -1.20
CA SER A 171 7.67 6.24 0.19
C SER A 171 6.21 6.61 0.42
N HIS A 172 5.54 7.15 -0.60
CA HIS A 172 4.14 7.56 -0.50
C HIS A 172 3.45 7.61 -1.86
N ILE A 173 2.12 7.52 -1.81
CA ILE A 173 1.23 7.71 -2.95
C ILE A 173 0.23 8.81 -2.57
N SER A 174 0.27 9.93 -3.28
CA SER A 174 -0.63 11.08 -3.06
C SER A 174 -2.08 10.84 -3.52
N GLY A 175 -2.29 9.79 -4.30
CA GLY A 175 -3.60 9.31 -4.75
C GLY A 175 -3.99 7.95 -4.17
N SER A 176 -4.88 7.26 -4.86
CA SER A 176 -5.26 5.88 -4.48
C SER A 176 -4.25 4.85 -4.97
N MET A 177 -4.16 3.73 -4.26
CA MET A 177 -3.45 2.54 -4.71
C MET A 177 -4.45 1.44 -5.03
N GLU A 178 -4.43 0.94 -6.26
CA GLU A 178 -5.34 -0.10 -6.74
C GLU A 178 -4.58 -1.26 -7.39
N LEU A 179 -4.68 -2.44 -6.78
CA LEU A 179 -4.17 -3.70 -7.30
C LEU A 179 -5.36 -4.62 -7.60
N THR A 180 -5.78 -4.69 -8.88
CA THR A 180 -7.04 -5.38 -9.25
C THR A 180 -6.85 -6.39 -10.38
N ASN A 181 -7.33 -7.62 -10.22
CA ASN A 181 -7.22 -8.68 -11.23
C ASN A 181 -5.76 -9.01 -11.64
N ASN A 182 -4.85 -9.07 -10.68
CA ASN A 182 -3.48 -9.56 -10.89
C ASN A 182 -3.37 -10.97 -10.29
N TYR A 183 -3.92 -11.97 -10.98
CA TYR A 183 -4.17 -13.30 -10.39
C TYR A 183 -2.92 -14.03 -9.89
N ALA A 184 -1.77 -13.82 -10.53
CA ALA A 184 -0.49 -14.43 -10.14
C ALA A 184 0.25 -13.66 -9.03
N LEU A 185 -0.28 -12.52 -8.55
CA LEU A 185 0.42 -11.68 -7.58
C LEU A 185 0.54 -12.42 -6.25
N GLU A 186 1.78 -12.60 -5.80
CA GLU A 186 2.15 -13.37 -4.60
C GLU A 186 2.92 -12.52 -3.59
N ASP A 187 3.62 -11.49 -4.05
CA ASP A 187 4.62 -10.77 -3.28
C ASP A 187 4.49 -9.25 -3.38
N LEU A 188 4.24 -8.61 -2.24
CA LEU A 188 4.19 -7.15 -2.11
C LEU A 188 5.46 -6.58 -1.48
N SER A 189 6.55 -7.35 -1.31
CA SER A 189 7.78 -6.90 -0.64
C SER A 189 8.40 -5.66 -1.27
N GLY A 190 8.14 -5.43 -2.56
CA GLY A 190 8.53 -4.20 -3.25
C GLY A 190 7.91 -2.94 -2.64
N LEU A 191 6.91 -3.03 -1.76
CA LEU A 191 6.30 -1.89 -1.07
C LEU A 191 6.88 -1.63 0.33
N SER A 192 7.99 -2.27 0.70
CA SER A 192 8.55 -2.18 2.06
C SER A 192 8.90 -0.76 2.53
N GLY A 193 9.06 0.19 1.59
CA GLY A 193 9.29 1.61 1.88
C GLY A 193 8.02 2.47 1.98
N LEU A 194 6.84 1.93 1.65
CA LEU A 194 5.60 2.68 1.53
C LEU A 194 5.01 2.98 2.91
N VAL A 195 4.95 4.27 3.27
CA VAL A 195 4.48 4.74 4.57
C VAL A 195 3.06 5.31 4.49
N ASN A 196 2.72 6.02 3.41
CA ASN A 196 1.45 6.75 3.32
C ASN A 196 0.74 6.54 1.98
N ILE A 197 -0.57 6.34 2.04
CA ILE A 197 -1.48 6.43 0.90
C ILE A 197 -2.51 7.53 1.23
N TYR A 198 -2.42 8.67 0.55
CA TYR A 198 -3.31 9.81 0.77
C TYR A 198 -4.67 9.65 0.07
N GLY A 199 -4.87 8.57 -0.68
CA GLY A 199 -6.16 8.12 -1.21
C GLY A 199 -6.61 6.78 -0.63
N GLY A 200 -7.43 6.05 -1.38
CA GLY A 200 -7.90 4.72 -0.97
C GLY A 200 -6.87 3.62 -1.27
N PHE A 201 -6.91 2.53 -0.53
CA PHE A 201 -6.15 1.32 -0.82
C PHE A 201 -7.11 0.18 -1.20
N ARG A 202 -7.02 -0.29 -2.44
CA ARG A 202 -7.78 -1.43 -2.94
C ARG A 202 -6.84 -2.54 -3.38
N ILE A 203 -7.05 -3.73 -2.82
CA ILE A 203 -6.49 -4.98 -3.34
C ILE A 203 -7.61 -5.97 -3.60
N SER A 204 -7.80 -6.32 -4.86
CA SER A 204 -8.90 -7.20 -5.24
C SER A 204 -8.54 -8.21 -6.31
N TYR A 205 -9.02 -9.43 -6.13
CA TYR A 205 -8.79 -10.52 -7.07
C TYR A 205 -7.30 -10.77 -7.36
N SER A 206 -6.47 -10.78 -6.32
CA SER A 206 -5.07 -11.23 -6.36
C SER A 206 -4.99 -12.63 -5.77
N ARG A 207 -5.45 -13.63 -6.53
CA ARG A 207 -5.81 -14.96 -6.00
C ARG A 207 -4.66 -15.73 -5.38
N ASN A 208 -3.41 -15.53 -5.83
CA ASN A 208 -2.25 -16.21 -5.26
C ASN A 208 -1.67 -15.53 -4.02
N LEU A 209 -2.11 -14.32 -3.69
CA LEU A 209 -1.60 -13.55 -2.57
C LEU A 209 -1.99 -14.21 -1.24
N GLN A 210 -1.00 -14.55 -0.41
CA GLN A 210 -1.23 -15.28 0.86
C GLN A 210 -1.26 -14.38 2.09
N ASN A 211 -0.56 -13.25 2.03
CA ASN A 211 -0.42 -12.27 3.10
C ASN A 211 -0.07 -10.91 2.48
N LEU A 212 0.05 -9.90 3.33
CA LEU A 212 0.40 -8.53 2.92
C LEU A 212 1.85 -8.17 3.26
N ASN A 213 2.77 -9.15 3.27
CA ASN A 213 4.20 -8.90 3.53
C ASN A 213 4.73 -7.83 2.56
N GLY A 214 5.47 -6.85 3.10
CA GLY A 214 5.89 -5.66 2.39
C GLY A 214 5.09 -4.40 2.76
N LEU A 215 3.96 -4.51 3.48
CA LEU A 215 3.19 -3.36 3.95
C LEU A 215 3.43 -3.00 5.42
N GLU A 216 4.46 -3.58 6.06
CA GLU A 216 4.73 -3.37 7.48
C GLU A 216 5.06 -1.92 7.84
N ALA A 217 5.53 -1.12 6.88
CA ALA A 217 5.84 0.30 7.08
C ALA A 217 4.62 1.23 6.89
N LEU A 218 3.48 0.69 6.44
CA LEU A 218 2.32 1.51 6.10
C LEU A 218 1.63 2.02 7.38
N GLU A 219 1.63 3.34 7.55
CA GLU A 219 1.10 4.03 8.73
C GLU A 219 -0.26 4.69 8.47
N SER A 220 -0.56 5.07 7.23
CA SER A 220 -1.83 5.78 6.92
C SER A 220 -2.43 5.43 5.56
N ILE A 221 -3.76 5.36 5.54
CA ILE A 221 -4.60 5.34 4.34
C ILE A 221 -5.71 6.37 4.56
N GLU A 222 -5.70 7.49 3.84
CA GLU A 222 -6.68 8.57 4.03
C GLU A 222 -7.98 8.40 3.21
N GLY A 223 -8.12 7.26 2.53
CA GLY A 223 -9.30 6.86 1.77
C GLY A 223 -9.91 5.53 2.24
N THR A 224 -10.77 4.94 1.41
CA THR A 224 -11.38 3.63 1.71
C THR A 224 -10.36 2.50 1.59
N LEU A 225 -10.30 1.62 2.59
CA LEU A 225 -9.61 0.33 2.50
C LEU A 225 -10.55 -0.74 1.92
N ILE A 226 -10.14 -1.40 0.84
CA ILE A 226 -10.91 -2.45 0.15
C ILE A 226 -10.03 -3.69 -0.05
N ILE A 227 -10.37 -4.78 0.62
CA ILE A 227 -9.72 -6.09 0.48
C ILE A 227 -10.79 -7.09 0.03
N LYS A 228 -10.79 -7.46 -1.25
CA LYS A 228 -11.89 -8.26 -1.82
C LYS A 228 -11.47 -9.38 -2.76
N GLY A 229 -12.01 -10.58 -2.59
CA GLY A 229 -11.83 -11.64 -3.60
C GLY A 229 -10.40 -12.19 -3.69
N ASN A 230 -9.59 -12.07 -2.63
CA ASN A 230 -8.22 -12.57 -2.59
C ASN A 230 -8.23 -13.99 -1.99
N ASP A 231 -8.52 -14.98 -2.84
CA ASP A 231 -8.86 -16.36 -2.43
C ASP A 231 -7.86 -17.00 -1.45
N ASN A 232 -6.55 -16.79 -1.63
CA ASN A 232 -5.53 -17.39 -0.78
C ASN A 232 -5.05 -16.49 0.38
N LEU A 233 -5.58 -15.28 0.53
CA LEU A 233 -5.15 -14.35 1.57
C LEU A 233 -5.57 -14.90 2.94
N GLN A 234 -4.61 -15.11 3.84
CA GLN A 234 -4.84 -15.74 5.15
C GLN A 234 -4.89 -14.73 6.30
N SER A 235 -4.14 -13.64 6.17
CA SER A 235 -3.98 -12.63 7.22
C SER A 235 -3.72 -11.24 6.64
N ILE A 236 -4.19 -10.22 7.35
CA ILE A 236 -3.87 -8.80 7.11
C ILE A 236 -3.04 -8.19 8.25
N ASP A 237 -2.38 -9.01 9.07
CA ASP A 237 -1.56 -8.60 10.22
C ASP A 237 -0.43 -7.61 9.85
N LYS A 238 0.00 -7.58 8.58
CA LYS A 238 1.01 -6.62 8.11
C LYS A 238 0.52 -5.18 8.01
N LEU A 239 -0.77 -4.94 8.26
CA LEU A 239 -1.35 -3.61 8.39
C LEU A 239 -1.46 -3.12 9.84
N GLU A 240 -0.83 -3.79 10.81
CA GLU A 240 -0.92 -3.45 12.25
C GLU A 240 -0.53 -2.00 12.57
N ASN A 241 0.36 -1.40 11.78
CA ASN A 241 0.86 -0.04 12.02
C ASN A 241 -0.07 1.06 11.48
N LEU A 242 -1.19 0.72 10.84
CA LEU A 242 -2.16 1.71 10.37
C LEU A 242 -2.75 2.49 11.55
N ASP A 243 -2.66 3.83 11.49
CA ASP A 243 -3.32 4.70 12.45
C ASP A 243 -4.85 4.50 12.37
N PRO A 244 -5.53 4.07 13.45
CA PRO A 244 -6.97 3.95 13.48
C PRO A 244 -7.72 5.24 13.16
N GLN A 245 -7.08 6.41 13.31
CA GLN A 245 -7.65 7.71 12.96
C GLN A 245 -7.53 8.07 11.47
N SER A 246 -6.83 7.27 10.66
CA SER A 246 -6.65 7.54 9.23
C SER A 246 -7.86 7.18 8.37
N ILE A 247 -8.83 6.41 8.90
CA ILE A 247 -9.99 5.94 8.14
C ILE A 247 -10.84 7.09 7.55
N ALA A 248 -11.16 6.99 6.26
CA ALA A 248 -12.08 7.92 5.60
C ALA A 248 -13.54 7.74 6.05
N GLU A 249 -14.37 8.76 5.81
CA GLU A 249 -15.81 8.75 6.14
C GLU A 249 -16.57 7.53 5.55
N ASP A 250 -16.08 6.97 4.45
CA ASP A 250 -16.69 5.85 3.73
C ASP A 250 -16.38 4.46 4.32
N GLY A 251 -15.51 4.36 5.34
CA GLY A 251 -15.21 3.13 6.06
C GLY A 251 -14.24 2.18 5.33
N TYR A 252 -14.39 0.87 5.56
CA TYR A 252 -13.62 -0.18 4.89
C TYR A 252 -14.49 -1.39 4.50
N LEU A 253 -14.01 -2.13 3.49
CA LEU A 253 -14.68 -3.28 2.91
C LEU A 253 -13.73 -4.49 2.87
N ILE A 254 -14.02 -5.54 3.64
CA ILE A 254 -13.25 -6.80 3.67
C ILE A 254 -14.21 -7.96 3.37
N GLU A 255 -14.23 -8.41 2.12
CA GLU A 255 -15.25 -9.35 1.64
C GLU A 255 -14.73 -10.40 0.68
N ASP A 256 -15.41 -11.55 0.60
CA ASP A 256 -15.09 -12.58 -0.39
C ASP A 256 -13.63 -13.07 -0.33
N ASN A 257 -12.99 -13.09 0.85
CA ASN A 257 -11.64 -13.64 1.04
C ASN A 257 -11.73 -14.97 1.80
N PRO A 258 -12.06 -16.10 1.13
CA PRO A 258 -12.47 -17.35 1.78
C PRO A 258 -11.43 -18.01 2.70
N ASN A 259 -10.15 -17.60 2.65
CA ASN A 259 -9.09 -18.09 3.54
C ASN A 259 -8.65 -17.06 4.60
N LEU A 260 -9.18 -15.83 4.58
CA LEU A 260 -8.77 -14.76 5.49
C LEU A 260 -9.37 -15.02 6.86
N SER A 261 -8.53 -15.40 7.82
CA SER A 261 -8.95 -15.78 9.19
C SER A 261 -8.33 -14.93 10.29
N VAL A 262 -7.38 -14.05 9.94
CA VAL A 262 -6.73 -13.11 10.87
C VAL A 262 -6.86 -11.69 10.32
N CYS A 263 -7.67 -10.87 10.99
CA CYS A 263 -7.99 -9.50 10.60
C CYS A 263 -8.30 -8.59 11.80
N ASP A 264 -8.11 -9.08 13.00
CA ASP A 264 -8.30 -8.42 14.29
C ASP A 264 -7.09 -7.55 14.68
N ILE A 265 -6.62 -6.76 13.72
CA ILE A 265 -5.57 -5.75 13.92
C ILE A 265 -6.14 -4.53 14.65
N ASP A 266 -5.31 -3.74 15.33
CA ASP A 266 -5.73 -2.56 16.10
C ASP A 266 -6.61 -1.59 15.27
N PHE A 267 -6.23 -1.33 14.02
CA PHE A 267 -6.99 -0.49 13.09
C PHE A 267 -8.43 -0.98 12.90
N ILE A 268 -8.63 -2.28 12.71
CA ILE A 268 -9.96 -2.87 12.51
C ILE A 268 -10.73 -2.82 13.81
N CYS A 269 -10.14 -3.30 14.91
CA CYS A 269 -10.79 -3.39 16.22
C CYS A 269 -11.28 -2.03 16.75
N GLN A 270 -10.56 -0.95 16.49
CA GLN A 270 -10.97 0.39 16.91
C GLN A 270 -12.06 1.01 16.03
N ASN A 271 -12.27 0.48 14.82
CA ASN A 271 -13.16 1.07 13.81
C ASN A 271 -14.38 0.21 13.44
N LEU A 272 -14.66 -0.91 14.12
CA LEU A 272 -15.80 -1.79 13.80
C LEU A 272 -17.18 -1.09 13.82
N ASN A 273 -17.31 0.00 14.58
CA ASN A 273 -18.57 0.77 14.69
C ASN A 273 -18.68 1.92 13.69
N TYR A 274 -17.69 2.09 12.80
CA TYR A 274 -17.68 3.20 11.85
C TYR A 274 -18.73 2.99 10.75
N PRO A 275 -19.43 4.04 10.27
CA PRO A 275 -20.30 3.92 9.11
C PRO A 275 -19.56 3.35 7.90
N GLY A 276 -20.22 2.53 7.10
CA GLY A 276 -19.63 1.98 5.87
C GLY A 276 -18.77 0.73 6.05
N VAL A 277 -18.49 0.30 7.29
CA VAL A 277 -17.78 -0.96 7.56
C VAL A 277 -18.57 -2.16 7.06
N GLN A 278 -17.93 -2.97 6.21
CA GLN A 278 -18.48 -4.23 5.71
C GLN A 278 -17.42 -5.33 5.85
N ILE A 279 -17.78 -6.37 6.60
CA ILE A 279 -16.99 -7.59 6.76
C ILE A 279 -17.96 -8.75 6.56
N ASN A 280 -17.80 -9.52 5.49
CA ASN A 280 -18.62 -10.70 5.18
C ASN A 280 -17.86 -11.70 4.29
N ASP A 281 -18.36 -12.92 4.17
CA ASP A 281 -17.91 -13.91 3.18
C ASP A 281 -16.38 -14.20 3.20
N ASN A 282 -15.78 -14.17 4.41
CA ASN A 282 -14.37 -14.52 4.64
C ASN A 282 -14.25 -15.83 5.45
N ALA A 283 -13.05 -16.25 5.86
CA ALA A 283 -12.92 -17.40 6.75
C ALA A 283 -13.36 -17.07 8.19
N GLN A 284 -13.61 -18.13 8.97
CA GLN A 284 -13.97 -18.03 10.38
C GLN A 284 -12.97 -17.15 11.15
N GLY A 285 -13.47 -16.25 11.99
CA GLY A 285 -12.69 -15.25 12.71
C GLY A 285 -12.75 -13.87 12.03
N CYS A 286 -12.96 -13.85 10.71
CA CYS A 286 -13.07 -12.64 9.89
C CYS A 286 -14.34 -12.61 9.03
N ASN A 287 -15.27 -13.54 9.22
CA ASN A 287 -16.41 -13.72 8.34
C ASN A 287 -17.58 -12.77 8.64
N SER A 288 -17.58 -12.06 9.77
CA SER A 288 -18.56 -11.02 10.06
C SER A 288 -18.07 -10.05 11.12
N VAL A 289 -18.64 -8.84 11.17
CA VAL A 289 -18.33 -7.85 12.22
C VAL A 289 -18.42 -8.46 13.64
N PRO A 290 -19.49 -9.20 14.04
CA PRO A 290 -19.55 -9.81 15.37
C PRO A 290 -18.47 -10.89 15.63
N GLU A 291 -18.00 -11.60 14.60
CA GLU A 291 -16.89 -12.55 14.75
C GLU A 291 -15.58 -11.81 15.05
N VAL A 292 -15.32 -10.73 14.31
CA VAL A 292 -14.12 -9.89 14.50
C VAL A 292 -14.16 -9.19 15.86
N GLU A 293 -15.31 -8.65 16.28
CA GLU A 293 -15.50 -8.08 17.62
C GLU A 293 -15.11 -9.09 18.72
N ALA A 294 -15.48 -10.37 18.55
CA ALA A 294 -15.10 -11.42 19.48
C ALA A 294 -13.59 -11.73 19.45
N GLN A 295 -12.94 -11.70 18.28
CA GLN A 295 -11.48 -11.85 18.17
C GLN A 295 -10.74 -10.68 18.83
N CYS A 296 -11.18 -9.43 18.59
CA CYS A 296 -10.60 -8.24 19.22
C CYS A 296 -10.64 -8.30 20.75
N GLN A 297 -11.67 -8.90 21.35
CA GLN A 297 -11.74 -9.13 22.81
C GLN A 297 -10.77 -10.20 23.31
N LEU A 298 -10.36 -11.14 22.46
CA LEU A 298 -9.42 -12.21 22.78
C LEU A 298 -7.96 -11.77 22.56
N SER A 299 -7.72 -10.88 21.60
CA SER A 299 -6.40 -10.30 21.28
C SER A 299 -5.92 -9.27 22.31
N ILE A 300 -6.82 -8.72 23.13
CA ILE A 300 -6.45 -8.14 24.44
C ILE A 300 -6.09 -9.31 25.36
N THR A 301 -4.90 -9.87 25.17
CA THR A 301 -4.42 -10.93 26.03
C THR A 301 -4.47 -10.43 27.48
N GLY A 302 -4.93 -11.29 28.39
CA GLY A 302 -4.94 -10.99 29.82
C GLY A 302 -3.56 -10.59 30.39
N GLU A 303 -2.47 -10.67 29.62
CA GLU A 303 -1.13 -10.20 29.99
C GLU A 303 -1.04 -8.66 30.05
N ASP A 304 -1.54 -7.90 29.08
CA ASP A 304 -1.48 -6.42 29.11
C ASP A 304 -2.42 -5.80 30.15
N LEU A 305 -3.62 -6.38 30.30
CA LEU A 305 -4.54 -6.00 31.38
C LEU A 305 -3.95 -6.36 32.76
N SER A 306 -3.16 -7.42 32.86
CA SER A 306 -2.53 -7.84 34.12
C SER A 306 -1.36 -6.97 34.57
N GLN A 307 -0.70 -6.26 33.65
CA GLN A 307 0.40 -5.32 33.93
C GLN A 307 -0.13 -3.92 34.29
N SER A 308 -1.22 -3.51 33.65
CA SER A 308 -1.89 -2.22 33.88
C SER A 308 -2.83 -2.23 35.09
N LEU A 309 -3.07 -3.41 35.69
CA LEU A 309 -3.89 -3.61 36.88
C LEU A 309 -3.14 -4.34 38.00
N SER A 310 -3.18 -3.79 39.22
CA SER A 310 -2.61 -4.43 40.41
C SER A 310 -3.63 -4.55 41.53
N ILE A 311 -3.55 -5.65 42.28
CA ILE A 311 -4.39 -5.94 43.45
C ILE A 311 -3.48 -6.17 44.65
N PHE A 312 -3.72 -5.44 45.75
CA PHE A 312 -2.91 -5.53 46.96
C PHE A 312 -3.73 -5.24 48.23
N PRO A 313 -3.31 -5.74 49.40
CA PRO A 313 -2.23 -6.72 49.59
C PRO A 313 -2.63 -8.13 49.12
N ASN A 314 -1.69 -8.92 48.59
CA ASN A 314 -1.91 -10.36 48.34
C ASN A 314 -1.37 -11.22 49.49
N LEU A 315 -1.85 -10.85 50.66
CA LEU A 315 -2.23 -11.64 51.82
C LEU A 315 -3.11 -10.64 52.59
N VAL A 316 -4.42 -10.70 52.38
CA VAL A 316 -5.36 -9.66 52.79
C VAL A 316 -6.03 -10.01 54.11
N SER A 317 -6.10 -9.05 55.03
CA SER A 317 -6.75 -9.23 56.34
C SER A 317 -8.17 -8.63 56.36
N SER A 318 -8.35 -7.42 55.81
CA SER A 318 -9.63 -6.72 55.78
C SER A 318 -9.96 -6.18 54.39
N THR A 319 -9.23 -5.17 53.91
CA THR A 319 -9.54 -4.47 52.66
C THR A 319 -8.55 -4.81 51.56
N LEU A 320 -9.09 -5.17 50.40
CA LEU A 320 -8.36 -5.36 49.16
C LEU A 320 -8.49 -4.11 48.29
N GLN A 321 -7.38 -3.63 47.73
CA GLN A 321 -7.36 -2.47 46.84
C GLN A 321 -6.99 -2.88 45.42
N ILE A 322 -7.71 -2.31 44.44
CA ILE A 322 -7.48 -2.45 43.01
C ILE A 322 -6.96 -1.11 42.47
N ASN A 323 -5.79 -1.14 41.85
CA ASN A 323 -5.24 0.00 41.11
C ASN A 323 -5.26 -0.32 39.61
N THR A 324 -5.63 0.68 38.80
CA THR A 324 -5.61 0.64 37.34
C THR A 324 -4.74 1.77 36.80
N SER A 325 -4.14 1.62 35.63
CA SER A 325 -3.49 2.71 34.90
C SER A 325 -4.51 3.78 34.46
N ASN A 326 -4.03 4.96 34.08
CA ASN A 326 -4.88 6.06 33.60
C ASN A 326 -5.56 5.77 32.25
N SER A 327 -5.08 4.75 31.53
CA SER A 327 -5.57 4.33 30.21
C SER A 327 -6.74 3.34 30.27
N ILE A 328 -7.18 2.95 31.47
CA ILE A 328 -8.21 1.91 31.66
C ILE A 328 -9.23 2.35 32.72
N ILE A 329 -10.50 2.23 32.38
CA ILE A 329 -11.65 2.58 33.21
C ILE A 329 -12.11 1.33 33.95
N PHE A 330 -12.02 1.35 35.27
CA PHE A 330 -12.58 0.31 36.13
C PHE A 330 -14.11 0.41 36.15
N GLU A 331 -14.78 -0.71 35.89
CA GLU A 331 -16.24 -0.78 35.95
C GLU A 331 -16.71 -1.46 37.24
N LYS A 332 -16.18 -2.66 37.53
CA LYS A 332 -16.56 -3.44 38.70
C LYS A 332 -15.56 -4.53 39.07
N ALA A 333 -15.70 -5.06 40.27
CA ALA A 333 -15.01 -6.25 40.75
C ALA A 333 -15.99 -7.28 41.30
N ILE A 334 -15.74 -8.55 40.97
CA ILE A 334 -16.54 -9.69 41.41
C ILE A 334 -15.63 -10.69 42.13
N VAL A 335 -16.02 -11.10 43.34
CA VAL A 335 -15.25 -12.07 44.14
C VAL A 335 -15.94 -13.43 44.07
N TYR A 336 -15.16 -14.46 43.74
CA TYR A 336 -15.58 -15.84 43.68
C TYR A 336 -14.84 -16.70 44.70
N SER A 337 -15.54 -17.72 45.20
CA SER A 337 -14.90 -18.84 45.91
C SER A 337 -14.09 -19.74 44.97
N THR A 338 -13.28 -20.64 45.54
CA THR A 338 -12.55 -21.67 44.78
C THR A 338 -13.44 -22.64 43.99
N LEU A 339 -14.74 -22.70 44.30
CA LEU A 339 -15.73 -23.51 43.57
C LEU A 339 -16.51 -22.70 42.52
N GLY A 340 -16.10 -21.45 42.24
CA GLY A 340 -16.77 -20.58 41.25
C GLY A 340 -18.06 -19.93 41.75
N ARG A 341 -18.47 -20.13 43.01
CA ARG A 341 -19.63 -19.43 43.59
C ARG A 341 -19.32 -17.95 43.79
N LEU A 342 -20.18 -17.06 43.27
CA LEU A 342 -20.15 -15.62 43.53
C LEU A 342 -20.32 -15.34 45.02
N ILE A 343 -19.44 -14.51 45.58
CA ILE A 343 -19.43 -14.10 46.99
C ILE A 343 -19.95 -12.67 47.13
N LEU A 344 -19.42 -11.75 46.32
CA LEU A 344 -19.86 -10.35 46.27
C LEU A 344 -19.49 -9.71 44.92
N GLU A 345 -20.15 -8.60 44.62
CA GLU A 345 -19.88 -7.72 43.48
C GLU A 345 -19.87 -6.26 43.98
N THR A 346 -18.97 -5.43 43.46
CA THR A 346 -18.86 -4.02 43.83
C THR A 346 -18.37 -3.17 42.65
N SER A 347 -18.84 -1.93 42.55
CA SER A 347 -18.33 -0.90 41.63
C SER A 347 -17.23 -0.04 42.27
N GLU A 348 -16.76 -0.41 43.47
CA GLU A 348 -15.69 0.29 44.18
C GLU A 348 -14.35 -0.41 44.03
N LYS A 349 -13.26 0.37 43.89
CA LYS A 349 -11.89 -0.15 43.82
C LYS A 349 -11.36 -0.68 45.16
N GLN A 350 -12.08 -0.45 46.26
CA GLN A 350 -11.78 -1.00 47.58
C GLN A 350 -12.84 -2.03 47.96
N ILE A 351 -12.41 -3.24 48.28
CA ILE A 351 -13.28 -4.38 48.59
C ILE A 351 -13.08 -4.77 50.05
N ASN A 352 -14.13 -4.72 50.85
CA ASN A 352 -14.11 -5.21 52.23
C ASN A 352 -14.33 -6.74 52.26
N LEU A 353 -13.33 -7.46 52.75
CA LEU A 353 -13.29 -8.92 52.88
C LEU A 353 -13.23 -9.38 54.34
N GLU A 354 -13.42 -8.49 55.32
CA GLU A 354 -13.29 -8.79 56.77
C GLU A 354 -14.21 -9.94 57.22
N THR A 355 -15.38 -10.06 56.60
CA THR A 355 -16.38 -11.09 56.92
C THR A 355 -16.10 -12.45 56.29
N LEU A 356 -15.10 -12.54 55.39
CA LEU A 356 -14.73 -13.78 54.73
C LEU A 356 -13.81 -14.63 55.61
N SER A 357 -14.02 -15.95 55.57
CA SER A 357 -13.12 -16.90 56.22
C SER A 357 -11.74 -16.92 55.55
N ALA A 358 -10.72 -17.31 56.31
CA ALA A 358 -9.38 -17.53 55.78
C ALA A 358 -9.40 -18.53 54.61
N GLY A 359 -8.69 -18.22 53.53
CA GLY A 359 -8.69 -19.07 52.34
C GLY A 359 -8.32 -18.37 51.04
N ILE A 360 -8.43 -19.12 49.94
CA ILE A 360 -8.16 -18.63 48.58
C ILE A 360 -9.46 -18.12 47.97
N TYR A 361 -9.38 -16.97 47.30
CA TYR A 361 -10.48 -16.39 46.52
C TYR A 361 -9.96 -15.92 45.16
N PHE A 362 -10.88 -15.77 44.21
CA PHE A 362 -10.59 -15.19 42.90
C PHE A 362 -11.35 -13.88 42.76
N VAL A 363 -10.67 -12.84 42.29
CA VAL A 363 -11.27 -11.54 42.01
C VAL A 363 -11.21 -11.33 40.51
N GLU A 364 -12.36 -11.29 39.86
CA GLU A 364 -12.50 -10.81 38.50
C GLU A 364 -12.65 -9.30 38.53
N VAL A 365 -11.80 -8.60 37.81
CA VAL A 365 -11.91 -7.15 37.61
C VAL A 365 -12.32 -6.90 36.18
N VAL A 366 -13.41 -6.16 36.01
CA VAL A 366 -13.99 -5.80 34.72
C VAL A 366 -13.69 -4.32 34.45
N THR A 367 -13.23 -4.03 33.24
CA THR A 367 -12.88 -2.71 32.74
C THR A 367 -13.50 -2.46 31.37
N ASP A 368 -13.41 -1.23 30.89
CA ASP A 368 -13.78 -0.83 29.51
C ASP A 368 -12.95 -1.54 28.42
N LYS A 369 -11.88 -2.24 28.80
CA LYS A 369 -10.96 -2.97 27.91
C LYS A 369 -11.01 -4.49 28.09
N GLY A 370 -11.90 -5.02 28.93
CA GLY A 370 -12.04 -6.47 29.16
C GLY A 370 -12.05 -6.86 30.64
N SER A 371 -11.81 -8.14 30.96
CA SER A 371 -11.73 -8.60 32.35
C SER A 371 -10.47 -9.41 32.65
N VAL A 372 -10.00 -9.32 33.91
CA VAL A 372 -8.86 -10.10 34.40
C VAL A 372 -9.19 -10.76 35.74
N ILE A 373 -8.85 -12.04 35.88
CA ILE A 373 -9.03 -12.79 37.12
C ILE A 373 -7.70 -12.88 37.87
N LYS A 374 -7.68 -12.44 39.12
CA LYS A 374 -6.51 -12.53 40.02
C LYS A 374 -6.85 -13.39 41.24
N LYS A 375 -5.91 -14.26 41.61
CA LYS A 375 -5.98 -15.05 42.85
C LYS A 375 -5.52 -14.21 44.04
N ILE A 376 -6.31 -14.21 45.12
CA ILE A 376 -5.96 -13.60 46.40
C ILE A 376 -5.98 -14.62 47.54
N VAL A 377 -5.25 -14.34 48.61
CA VAL A 377 -5.25 -15.13 49.86
C VAL A 377 -5.75 -14.27 51.01
N LYS A 378 -6.86 -14.68 51.65
CA LYS A 378 -7.42 -14.08 52.87
C LYS A 378 -6.80 -14.76 54.10
N GLU A 379 -6.27 -13.97 55.03
CA GLU A 379 -5.75 -14.42 56.34
C GLU A 379 -6.86 -14.85 57.29
#